data_AF-A0A936KAX2-F1
#
_entry.id   AF-A0A936KAX2-F1
#
_cell.length_a   1.000
_cell.length_b   1.000
_cell.length_c   1.000
_cell.angle_alpha   90.00
_cell.angle_beta   90.00
_cell.angle_gamma   90.00
#
_symmetry.space_group_name_H-M   'P 1'
#
loop_
_entity.id
_entity.type
_entity.pdbx_description
1 polymer ?
#
loop_
_entity_poly.entity_id
_entity_poly.type
_entity_poly.pdbx_seq_one_letter_code
_entity_poly.pdbx_strand_id
1 'polypeptide(L)'
;MSITAEAPIAPLDTLAAELERTLKLRTPPIGMKLFESPDAFAALPKLRRPQAIHTLDQLVGQAARLGWSLGVTADDLVGDQCRAVVGLGGQDANWYSGQAMAGVWFATVEDSARHQAAMDVVPAGRYRALVLAPLAKWPGFGEVADKPDIALFYATPGAMIYFINGLQWSGYRRFDWSVVGESSCADSWGRALKTGQPSLSIPCFAERRYGGVLDDEMLMALKPADIAKALAGMQALAKSGLRYPVATYGIQQDVRAGMGVSYAGKAP
;
A
#
# COMPACT_ATOMS: atom_id res chain seq x y z
N MET A 1 -20.76 -15.16 -26.17
CA MET A 1 -19.35 -14.91 -26.54
C MET A 1 -18.59 -14.64 -25.25
N SER A 2 -17.68 -15.55 -24.91
CA SER A 2 -16.89 -15.50 -23.67
C SER A 2 -15.83 -14.41 -23.79
N ILE A 3 -15.90 -13.40 -22.93
CA ILE A 3 -14.82 -12.46 -22.62
C ILE A 3 -14.61 -12.71 -21.12
N THR A 4 -13.48 -13.23 -20.67
CA THR A 4 -12.32 -12.41 -20.31
C THR A 4 -11.05 -13.26 -20.25
N ALA A 5 -10.20 -13.18 -21.27
CA ALA A 5 -8.78 -13.19 -20.97
C ALA A 5 -8.46 -11.78 -20.49
N GLU A 6 -8.10 -11.61 -19.21
CA GLU A 6 -7.53 -10.34 -18.74
C GLU A 6 -6.35 -10.00 -19.66
N ALA A 7 -6.36 -8.77 -20.21
CA ALA A 7 -5.24 -8.32 -21.03
C ALA A 7 -3.95 -8.43 -20.20
N PRO A 8 -2.83 -8.86 -20.82
CA PRO A 8 -1.58 -9.01 -20.09
C PRO A 8 -1.20 -7.67 -19.45
N ILE A 9 -0.98 -7.71 -18.14
CA ILE A 9 -0.53 -6.57 -17.36
C ILE A 9 0.84 -6.15 -17.90
N ALA A 10 1.06 -4.85 -18.09
CA ALA A 10 2.36 -4.34 -18.51
C ALA A 10 3.46 -4.77 -17.52
N PRO A 11 4.73 -4.90 -17.96
CA PRO A 11 5.84 -5.22 -17.07
C PRO A 11 5.90 -4.31 -15.83
N LEU A 12 6.26 -4.88 -14.68
CA LEU A 12 6.19 -4.18 -13.38
C LEU A 12 7.07 -2.92 -13.31
N ASP A 13 8.21 -2.93 -13.98
CA ASP A 13 9.10 -1.78 -14.12
C ASP A 13 8.48 -0.67 -14.96
N THR A 14 7.79 -1.02 -16.03
CA THR A 14 7.02 -0.09 -16.87
C THR A 14 5.87 0.52 -16.08
N LEU A 15 5.11 -0.31 -15.34
CA LEU A 15 4.03 0.16 -14.47
C LEU A 15 4.55 1.10 -13.37
N ALA A 16 5.68 0.77 -12.76
CA ALA A 16 6.30 1.60 -11.73
C ALA A 16 6.66 2.98 -12.30
N ALA A 17 7.39 3.01 -13.42
CA ALA A 17 7.79 4.25 -14.07
C ALA A 17 6.59 5.10 -14.52
N GLU A 18 5.53 4.46 -15.02
CA GLU A 18 4.33 5.17 -15.44
C GLU A 18 3.56 5.75 -14.24
N LEU A 19 3.45 5.01 -13.15
CA LEU A 19 2.80 5.48 -11.92
C LEU A 19 3.57 6.65 -11.30
N GLU A 20 4.90 6.53 -11.20
CA GLU A 20 5.79 7.59 -10.71
C GLU A 20 5.60 8.87 -11.52
N ARG A 21 5.63 8.77 -12.86
CA ARG A 21 5.45 9.91 -13.76
C ARG A 21 4.05 10.52 -13.66
N THR A 22 3.01 9.69 -13.59
CA THR A 22 1.60 10.15 -13.63
C THR A 22 1.21 10.86 -12.34
N LEU A 23 1.61 10.33 -11.19
CA LEU A 23 1.28 10.89 -9.88
C LEU A 23 2.38 11.77 -9.29
N LYS A 24 3.50 11.94 -10.01
CA LYS A 24 4.67 12.71 -9.54
C LYS A 24 5.15 12.20 -8.17
N LEU A 25 5.30 10.88 -8.04
CA LEU A 25 5.68 10.25 -6.78
C LEU A 25 7.07 10.70 -6.35
N ARG A 26 7.26 10.91 -5.04
CA ARG A 26 8.57 11.27 -4.45
C ARG A 26 9.42 10.04 -4.11
N THR A 27 8.78 8.87 -3.99
CA THR A 27 9.42 7.59 -3.73
C THR A 27 8.90 6.56 -4.74
N PRO A 28 9.73 5.61 -5.19
CA PRO A 28 9.29 4.54 -6.07
C PRO A 28 8.21 3.67 -5.40
N PRO A 29 7.22 3.17 -6.16
CA PRO A 29 6.35 2.12 -5.68
C PRO A 29 7.18 0.86 -5.40
N ILE A 30 6.86 0.15 -4.33
CA ILE A 30 7.54 -1.07 -3.93
C ILE A 30 6.58 -2.26 -3.93
N GLY A 31 7.13 -3.45 -4.14
CA GLY A 31 6.42 -4.72 -4.03
C GLY A 31 6.69 -5.39 -2.69
N MET A 32 5.71 -6.18 -2.24
CA MET A 32 5.79 -7.02 -1.06
C MET A 32 5.33 -8.44 -1.41
N LYS A 33 6.13 -9.46 -1.05
CA LYS A 33 5.81 -10.88 -1.28
C LYS A 33 6.14 -11.74 -0.08
N LEU A 34 5.21 -12.60 0.31
CA LEU A 34 5.37 -13.58 1.38
C LEU A 34 5.85 -14.93 0.84
N PHE A 35 6.67 -15.61 1.63
CA PHE A 35 7.24 -16.91 1.32
C PHE A 35 7.04 -17.87 2.50
N GLU A 36 6.77 -19.13 2.18
CA GLU A 36 6.57 -20.20 3.17
C GLU A 36 7.90 -20.63 3.83
N SER A 37 9.04 -20.39 3.16
CA SER A 37 10.39 -20.64 3.68
C SER A 37 11.34 -19.48 3.35
N PRO A 38 12.27 -19.12 4.26
CA PRO A 38 13.36 -18.18 3.96
C PRO A 38 14.38 -18.73 2.93
N ASP A 39 14.36 -20.02 2.60
CA ASP A 39 15.27 -20.62 1.61
C ASP A 39 15.17 -19.95 0.24
N ALA A 40 14.00 -19.38 -0.08
CA ALA A 40 13.79 -18.60 -1.30
C ALA A 40 14.79 -17.46 -1.45
N PHE A 41 15.31 -16.90 -0.35
CA PHE A 41 16.29 -15.81 -0.39
C PHE A 41 17.58 -16.18 -1.13
N ALA A 42 18.02 -17.44 -1.07
CA ALA A 42 19.24 -17.88 -1.73
C ALA A 42 19.16 -17.76 -3.26
N ALA A 43 17.95 -17.82 -3.82
CA ALA A 43 17.70 -17.69 -5.26
C ALA A 43 17.43 -16.24 -5.70
N LEU A 44 17.33 -15.28 -4.77
CA LEU A 44 17.00 -13.89 -5.07
C LEU A 44 18.27 -13.03 -5.16
N PRO A 45 18.65 -12.55 -6.35
CA PRO A 45 19.89 -11.81 -6.52
C PRO A 45 19.86 -10.46 -5.81
N LYS A 46 21.00 -10.08 -5.22
CA LYS A 46 21.21 -8.76 -4.57
C LYS A 46 20.21 -8.46 -3.45
N LEU A 47 19.62 -9.49 -2.85
CA LEU A 47 18.75 -9.37 -1.69
C LEU A 47 19.58 -9.05 -0.45
N ARG A 48 19.21 -7.98 0.25
CA ARG A 48 19.83 -7.61 1.52
C ARG A 48 19.10 -8.31 2.68
N ARG A 49 19.85 -8.66 3.72
CA ARG A 49 19.29 -9.11 5.00
C ARG A 49 19.55 -8.03 6.06
N PRO A 50 18.54 -7.68 6.87
CA PRO A 50 18.75 -6.84 8.04
C PRO A 50 19.91 -7.34 8.90
N GLN A 51 20.71 -6.42 9.44
CA GLN A 51 21.83 -6.72 10.34
C GLN A 51 21.50 -6.39 11.80
N ALA A 52 20.32 -5.85 12.03
CA ALA A 52 19.79 -5.45 13.33
C ALA A 52 18.27 -5.67 13.33
N ILE A 53 17.67 -5.53 14.51
CA ILE A 53 16.23 -5.62 14.69
C ILE A 53 15.58 -4.29 14.29
N HIS A 54 14.48 -4.36 13.53
CA HIS A 54 13.76 -3.19 13.03
C HIS A 54 12.25 -3.29 13.29
N THR A 55 11.56 -2.16 13.24
CA THR A 55 10.13 -2.15 12.92
C THR A 55 9.92 -2.55 11.46
N LEU A 56 8.76 -3.10 11.11
CA LEU A 56 8.45 -3.35 9.70
C LEU A 56 8.40 -2.04 8.90
N ASP A 57 7.90 -0.96 9.49
CA ASP A 57 7.85 0.38 8.89
C ASP A 57 9.23 0.87 8.46
N GLN A 58 10.28 0.60 9.26
CA GLN A 58 11.67 0.91 8.88
C GLN A 58 12.10 0.15 7.63
N LEU A 59 11.76 -1.13 7.52
CA LEU A 59 12.16 -1.95 6.37
C LEU A 59 11.40 -1.56 5.11
N VAL A 60 10.10 -1.23 5.24
CA VAL A 60 9.30 -0.61 4.17
C VAL A 60 9.91 0.73 3.75
N GLY A 61 10.30 1.57 4.72
CA GLY A 61 10.98 2.84 4.48
C GLY A 61 12.33 2.66 3.78
N GLN A 62 13.14 1.66 4.15
CA GLN A 62 14.39 1.35 3.46
C GLN A 62 14.16 0.93 2.00
N ALA A 63 13.13 0.12 1.73
CA ALA A 63 12.79 -0.25 0.36
C ALA A 63 12.30 0.96 -0.45
N ALA A 64 11.39 1.78 0.10
CA ALA A 64 10.81 2.93 -0.61
C ALA A 64 11.78 4.11 -0.76
N ARG A 65 12.57 4.42 0.27
CA ARG A 65 13.39 5.65 0.32
C ARG A 65 14.85 5.43 -0.05
N LEU A 66 15.39 4.26 0.24
CA LEU A 66 16.78 3.89 -0.10
C LEU A 66 16.85 2.98 -1.34
N GLY A 67 15.70 2.53 -1.85
CA GLY A 67 15.62 1.64 -3.01
C GLY A 67 16.16 0.24 -2.72
N TRP A 68 16.18 -0.21 -1.47
CA TRP A 68 16.75 -1.52 -1.11
C TRP A 68 15.80 -2.68 -1.46
N SER A 69 16.39 -3.80 -1.86
CA SER A 69 15.71 -5.10 -1.92
C SER A 69 16.05 -5.87 -0.65
N LEU A 70 15.07 -6.23 0.15
CA LEU A 70 15.23 -6.79 1.49
C LEU A 70 14.48 -8.12 1.60
N GLY A 71 15.15 -9.16 2.09
CA GLY A 71 14.51 -10.33 2.65
C GLY A 71 14.33 -10.11 4.15
N VAL A 72 13.19 -10.49 4.71
CA VAL A 72 12.80 -10.24 6.11
C VAL A 72 12.17 -11.50 6.68
N THR A 73 12.50 -11.82 7.93
CA THR A 73 11.96 -12.91 8.75
C THR A 73 11.46 -12.36 10.08
N ALA A 74 10.80 -13.19 10.88
CA ALA A 74 10.31 -12.78 12.20
C ALA A 74 11.43 -12.25 13.13
N ASP A 75 12.63 -12.81 13.03
CA ASP A 75 13.78 -12.47 13.87
C ASP A 75 14.36 -11.09 13.56
N ASP A 76 14.07 -10.55 12.37
CA ASP A 76 14.48 -9.20 11.97
C ASP A 76 13.54 -8.12 12.54
N LEU A 77 12.42 -8.52 13.18
CA LEU A 77 11.35 -7.61 13.62
C LEU A 77 11.29 -7.46 15.14
N VAL A 78 11.10 -6.21 15.59
CA VAL A 78 11.18 -5.78 17.00
C VAL A 78 10.10 -6.36 17.92
N GLY A 79 9.00 -6.88 17.37
CA GLY A 79 7.97 -7.50 18.18
C GLY A 79 6.78 -8.02 17.40
N ASP A 80 5.87 -8.65 18.13
CA ASP A 80 4.74 -9.38 17.54
C ASP A 80 3.75 -8.47 16.82
N GLN A 81 3.65 -7.19 17.19
CA GLN A 81 2.83 -6.24 16.44
C GLN A 81 3.26 -6.13 14.97
N CYS A 82 4.57 -6.01 14.71
CA CYS A 82 5.12 -5.95 13.36
C CYS A 82 4.97 -7.31 12.63
N ARG A 83 5.17 -8.42 13.35
CA ARG A 83 5.11 -9.77 12.79
C ARG A 83 3.67 -10.17 12.42
N ALA A 84 2.69 -9.80 13.25
CA ALA A 84 1.29 -10.17 13.11
C ALA A 84 0.69 -9.64 11.81
N VAL A 85 0.93 -8.35 11.50
CA VAL A 85 0.37 -7.68 10.30
C VAL A 85 0.69 -8.45 9.01
N VAL A 86 1.89 -9.04 8.91
CA VAL A 86 2.35 -9.80 7.74
C VAL A 86 2.37 -11.32 7.95
N GLY A 87 1.82 -11.82 9.06
CA GLY A 87 1.66 -13.26 9.31
C GLY A 87 2.97 -14.02 9.58
N LEU A 88 4.02 -13.33 10.00
CA LEU A 88 5.32 -13.93 10.34
C LEU A 88 5.41 -14.37 11.82
N GLY A 89 4.41 -14.07 12.63
CA GLY A 89 4.38 -14.37 14.06
C GLY A 89 3.27 -13.60 14.78
N GLY A 90 3.30 -13.58 16.11
CA GLY A 90 2.22 -13.01 16.93
C GLY A 90 0.93 -13.82 16.82
N GLN A 91 -0.21 -13.16 17.09
CA GLN A 91 -1.55 -13.76 17.03
C GLN A 91 -1.80 -14.92 18.01
N ASP A 92 -0.99 -15.03 19.07
CA ASP A 92 -1.25 -15.95 20.17
C ASP A 92 -2.19 -15.32 21.22
N ALA A 93 -2.57 -16.09 22.25
CA ALA A 93 -3.45 -15.61 23.31
C ALA A 93 -2.86 -14.40 24.06
N ASN A 94 -1.53 -14.30 24.15
CA ASN A 94 -0.86 -13.16 24.79
C ASN A 94 -0.98 -11.90 23.93
N TRP A 95 -0.79 -12.01 22.62
CA TRP A 95 -0.96 -10.90 21.68
C TRP A 95 -2.41 -10.40 21.69
N TYR A 96 -3.38 -11.31 21.56
CA TYR A 96 -4.81 -10.96 21.58
C TYR A 96 -5.31 -10.46 22.93
N SER A 97 -4.59 -10.72 24.03
CA SER A 97 -4.94 -10.16 25.35
C SER A 97 -4.89 -8.63 25.37
N GLY A 98 -4.11 -8.01 24.48
CA GLY A 98 -3.90 -6.56 24.47
C GLY A 98 -3.04 -6.05 25.65
N GLN A 99 -2.55 -6.93 26.53
CA GLN A 99 -1.82 -6.52 27.74
C GLN A 99 -0.62 -5.60 27.43
N ALA A 100 0.06 -5.82 26.30
CA ALA A 100 1.26 -5.09 25.92
C ALA A 100 1.03 -3.62 25.53
N MET A 101 -0.19 -3.22 25.12
CA MET A 101 -0.48 -1.84 24.67
C MET A 101 -1.35 -1.04 25.64
N ALA A 102 -1.89 -1.69 26.67
CA ALA A 102 -2.62 -1.04 27.75
C ALA A 102 -1.69 -0.10 28.54
N GLY A 103 -2.13 1.13 28.80
CA GLY A 103 -1.34 2.19 29.43
C GLY A 103 -0.30 2.85 28.51
N VAL A 104 -0.16 2.38 27.26
CA VAL A 104 0.78 2.95 26.27
C VAL A 104 0.00 3.64 25.15
N TRP A 105 -0.81 2.86 24.43
CA TRP A 105 -1.64 3.35 23.32
C TRP A 105 -3.11 3.45 23.70
N PHE A 106 -3.55 2.58 24.61
CA PHE A 106 -4.95 2.48 25.01
C PHE A 106 -5.07 2.50 26.53
N ALA A 107 -6.12 3.12 27.06
CA ALA A 107 -6.28 3.31 28.49
C ALA A 107 -6.42 1.98 29.25
N THR A 108 -7.07 0.98 28.64
CA THR A 108 -7.38 -0.30 29.30
C THR A 108 -6.90 -1.49 28.47
N VAL A 109 -6.76 -2.65 29.13
CA VAL A 109 -6.53 -3.94 28.47
C VAL A 109 -7.69 -4.28 27.52
N GLU A 110 -8.92 -3.91 27.89
CA GLU A 110 -10.10 -4.15 27.06
C GLU A 110 -10.08 -3.35 25.75
N ASP A 111 -9.71 -2.06 25.81
CA ASP A 111 -9.51 -1.22 24.62
C ASP A 111 -8.42 -1.79 23.71
N SER A 112 -7.33 -2.25 24.32
CA SER A 112 -6.22 -2.86 23.60
C SER A 112 -6.59 -4.19 22.94
N ALA A 113 -7.32 -5.06 23.66
CA ALA A 113 -7.80 -6.32 23.10
C ALA A 113 -8.77 -6.08 21.93
N ARG A 114 -9.65 -5.07 22.03
CA ARG A 114 -10.50 -4.63 20.91
C ARG A 114 -9.68 -4.19 19.70
N HIS A 115 -8.61 -3.43 19.91
CA HIS A 115 -7.70 -3.04 18.85
C HIS A 115 -7.07 -4.25 18.16
N GLN A 116 -6.47 -5.18 18.93
CA GLN A 116 -5.85 -6.38 18.37
C GLN A 116 -6.85 -7.24 17.58
N ALA A 117 -8.08 -7.36 18.08
CA ALA A 117 -9.14 -8.10 17.41
C ALA A 117 -9.64 -7.43 16.12
N ALA A 118 -9.55 -6.11 16.02
CA ALA A 118 -10.01 -5.33 14.86
C ALA A 118 -9.00 -5.30 13.71
N MET A 119 -7.73 -5.61 13.97
CA MET A 119 -6.67 -5.51 12.96
C MET A 119 -6.84 -6.50 11.81
N ASP A 120 -6.64 -6.01 10.58
CA ASP A 120 -6.44 -6.85 9.42
C ASP A 120 -5.01 -7.40 9.38
N VAL A 121 -4.88 -8.67 9.80
CA VAL A 121 -3.62 -9.42 9.82
C VAL A 121 -3.63 -10.57 8.82
N VAL A 122 -2.48 -10.87 8.23
CA VAL A 122 -2.29 -12.13 7.48
C VAL A 122 -2.27 -13.29 8.49
N PRO A 123 -3.04 -14.37 8.29
CA PRO A 123 -3.05 -15.49 9.23
C PRO A 123 -1.65 -16.06 9.48
N ALA A 124 -1.28 -16.19 10.75
CA ALA A 124 -0.02 -16.79 11.14
C ALA A 124 0.05 -18.29 10.78
N GLY A 125 1.26 -18.85 10.78
CA GLY A 125 1.49 -20.29 10.63
C GLY A 125 1.90 -20.72 9.23
N ARG A 126 1.52 -20.00 8.17
CA ARG A 126 1.90 -20.32 6.78
C ARG A 126 3.25 -19.76 6.34
N TYR A 127 3.47 -18.45 6.54
CA TYR A 127 4.62 -17.76 6.00
C TYR A 127 5.76 -17.65 7.01
N ARG A 128 7.00 -17.63 6.53
CA ARG A 128 8.22 -17.52 7.33
C ARG A 128 9.17 -16.43 6.84
N ALA A 129 8.92 -15.91 5.65
CA ALA A 129 9.74 -14.89 5.02
C ALA A 129 8.90 -13.89 4.24
N LEU A 130 9.45 -12.69 4.08
CA LEU A 130 8.89 -11.57 3.35
C LEU A 130 9.99 -10.93 2.50
N VAL A 131 9.66 -10.53 1.28
CA VAL A 131 10.53 -9.72 0.42
C VAL A 131 9.90 -8.36 0.16
N LEU A 132 10.71 -7.32 0.30
CA LEU A 132 10.38 -5.92 0.00
C LEU A 132 11.37 -5.41 -1.04
N ALA A 133 10.90 -4.81 -2.13
CA ALA A 133 11.79 -4.22 -3.14
C ALA A 133 11.06 -3.20 -4.01
N PRO A 134 11.73 -2.18 -4.57
CA PRO A 134 11.16 -1.36 -5.64
C PRO A 134 10.58 -2.21 -6.76
N LEU A 135 9.37 -1.87 -7.23
CA LEU A 135 8.70 -2.62 -8.30
C LEU A 135 9.56 -2.67 -9.58
N ALA A 136 10.32 -1.60 -9.85
CA ALA A 136 11.26 -1.55 -10.97
C ALA A 136 12.40 -2.59 -10.90
N LYS A 137 12.70 -3.13 -9.72
CA LYS A 137 13.71 -4.19 -9.53
C LYS A 137 13.12 -5.60 -9.55
N TRP A 138 11.79 -5.71 -9.48
CA TRP A 138 11.09 -6.98 -9.34
C TRP A 138 11.35 -7.97 -10.49
N PRO A 139 11.42 -7.54 -11.78
CA PRO A 139 11.75 -8.45 -12.87
C PRO A 139 13.10 -9.19 -12.69
N GLY A 140 14.03 -8.60 -11.93
CA GLY A 140 15.34 -9.20 -11.65
C GLY A 140 15.30 -10.40 -10.71
N PHE A 141 14.15 -10.70 -10.09
CA PHE A 141 14.00 -11.88 -9.21
C PHE A 141 13.62 -13.16 -9.95
N GLY A 142 13.28 -13.08 -11.24
CA GLY A 142 12.91 -14.24 -12.05
C GLY A 142 11.68 -14.99 -11.53
N GLU A 143 11.57 -16.27 -11.86
CA GLU A 143 10.38 -17.09 -11.54
C GLU A 143 10.16 -17.32 -10.04
N VAL A 144 11.24 -17.28 -9.23
CA VAL A 144 11.17 -17.47 -7.77
C VAL A 144 10.27 -16.42 -7.11
N ALA A 145 10.21 -15.22 -7.69
CA ALA A 145 9.30 -14.17 -7.26
C ALA A 145 8.68 -13.48 -8.48
N ASP A 146 7.99 -14.23 -9.35
CA ASP A 146 7.45 -13.73 -10.63
C ASP A 146 6.74 -12.35 -10.51
N LYS A 147 5.94 -12.18 -9.46
CA LYS A 147 5.24 -10.94 -9.09
C LYS A 147 5.09 -10.83 -7.58
N PRO A 148 5.03 -9.59 -7.06
CA PRO A 148 4.73 -9.39 -5.65
C PRO A 148 3.27 -9.72 -5.37
N ASP A 149 2.97 -10.08 -4.12
CA ASP A 149 1.60 -10.36 -3.71
C ASP A 149 0.78 -9.06 -3.65
N ILE A 150 1.43 -7.94 -3.30
CA ILE A 150 0.89 -6.59 -3.36
C ILE A 150 1.96 -5.59 -3.83
N ALA A 151 1.51 -4.46 -4.33
CA ALA A 151 2.30 -3.25 -4.52
C ALA A 151 1.84 -2.18 -3.54
N LEU A 152 2.75 -1.29 -3.16
CA LEU A 152 2.47 -0.16 -2.28
C LEU A 152 3.28 1.08 -2.64
N PHE A 153 2.66 2.26 -2.46
CA PHE A 153 3.28 3.55 -2.79
C PHE A 153 2.79 4.66 -1.87
N TYR A 154 3.64 5.67 -1.69
CA TYR A 154 3.34 6.89 -0.95
C TYR A 154 3.03 8.04 -1.90
N ALA A 155 1.96 8.78 -1.62
CA ALA A 155 1.57 9.95 -2.41
C ALA A 155 0.78 10.95 -1.57
N THR A 156 0.61 12.17 -2.08
CA THR A 156 -0.23 13.18 -1.42
C THR A 156 -1.71 12.80 -1.48
N PRO A 157 -2.56 13.34 -0.58
CA PRO A 157 -4.01 13.10 -0.65
C PRO A 157 -4.62 13.44 -2.02
N GLY A 158 -4.14 14.50 -2.67
CA GLY A 158 -4.58 14.89 -4.01
C GLY A 158 -4.20 13.87 -5.10
N ALA A 159 -3.01 13.27 -5.01
CA ALA A 159 -2.61 12.19 -5.91
C ALA A 159 -3.42 10.91 -5.65
N MET A 160 -3.66 10.58 -4.38
CA MET A 160 -4.43 9.39 -4.00
C MET A 160 -5.86 9.45 -4.52
N ILE A 161 -6.57 10.57 -4.35
CA ILE A 161 -7.95 10.67 -4.84
C ILE A 161 -8.01 10.58 -6.37
N TYR A 162 -7.02 11.12 -7.08
CA TYR A 162 -6.95 10.98 -8.53
C TYR A 162 -6.68 9.52 -8.96
N PHE A 163 -5.81 8.81 -8.25
CA PHE A 163 -5.58 7.37 -8.46
C PHE A 163 -6.85 6.54 -8.22
N ILE A 164 -7.60 6.85 -7.16
CA ILE A 164 -8.88 6.20 -6.83
C ILE A 164 -9.91 6.45 -7.92
N ASN A 165 -10.00 7.68 -8.45
CA ASN A 165 -10.85 7.97 -9.61
C ASN A 165 -10.43 7.10 -10.81
N GLY A 166 -9.13 6.88 -11.01
CA GLY A 166 -8.61 5.95 -12.01
C GLY A 166 -9.12 4.51 -11.80
N LEU A 167 -9.05 3.99 -10.58
CA LEU A 167 -9.59 2.67 -10.23
C LEU A 167 -11.10 2.55 -10.49
N GLN A 168 -11.82 3.65 -10.36
CA GLN A 168 -13.29 3.71 -10.47
C GLN A 168 -13.80 4.06 -11.86
N TRP A 169 -12.94 4.55 -12.77
CA TRP A 169 -13.34 5.01 -14.09
C TRP A 169 -14.08 3.94 -14.90
N SER A 170 -13.65 2.69 -14.79
CA SER A 170 -14.35 1.52 -15.35
C SER A 170 -14.65 0.49 -14.27
N GLY A 171 -15.87 -0.03 -14.29
CA GLY A 171 -16.36 -0.97 -13.27
C GLY A 171 -16.39 -0.32 -11.88
N TYR A 172 -17.04 0.84 -11.79
CA TYR A 172 -17.18 1.62 -10.57
C TYR A 172 -17.62 0.74 -9.39
N ARG A 173 -16.90 0.88 -8.28
CA ARG A 173 -17.28 0.34 -6.98
C ARG A 173 -16.90 1.35 -5.92
N ARG A 174 -17.75 1.49 -4.90
CA ARG A 174 -17.40 2.22 -3.69
C ARG A 174 -16.33 1.43 -2.94
N PHE A 175 -15.28 2.11 -2.48
CA PHE A 175 -14.29 1.52 -1.60
C PHE A 175 -14.65 1.80 -0.14
N ASP A 176 -14.53 0.76 0.68
CA ASP A 176 -14.68 0.81 2.13
C ASP A 176 -13.31 0.59 2.78
N TRP A 177 -12.83 1.61 3.50
CA TRP A 177 -11.59 1.55 4.27
C TRP A 177 -11.86 1.86 5.73
N SER A 178 -11.19 1.14 6.61
CA SER A 178 -11.11 1.41 8.03
C SER A 178 -10.01 2.43 8.33
N VAL A 179 -10.05 2.99 9.54
CA VAL A 179 -8.97 3.82 10.06
C VAL A 179 -8.65 3.42 11.50
N VAL A 180 -7.37 3.19 11.76
CA VAL A 180 -6.81 2.96 13.08
C VAL A 180 -5.63 3.90 13.32
N GLY A 181 -5.54 4.47 14.53
CA GLY A 181 -4.48 5.42 14.89
C GLY A 181 -3.13 4.76 15.21
N GLU A 182 -3.15 3.52 15.68
CA GLU A 182 -1.97 2.68 15.94
C GLU A 182 -2.09 1.42 15.07
N SER A 183 -1.00 0.99 14.44
CA SER A 183 -1.02 -0.11 13.47
C SER A 183 -1.79 0.18 12.16
N SER A 184 -1.68 1.40 11.60
CA SER A 184 -2.18 1.73 10.24
C SER A 184 -1.60 0.85 9.12
N CYS A 185 -0.49 0.16 9.39
CA CYS A 185 0.04 -0.92 8.57
C CYS A 185 -0.97 -2.09 8.39
N ALA A 186 -1.85 -2.33 9.37
CA ALA A 186 -2.95 -3.28 9.27
C ALA A 186 -4.03 -2.80 8.30
N ASP A 187 -4.39 -1.51 8.31
CA ASP A 187 -5.36 -0.94 7.36
C ASP A 187 -4.84 -0.82 5.92
N SER A 188 -3.52 -0.84 5.75
CA SER A 188 -2.86 -0.75 4.43
C SER A 188 -2.39 -2.11 3.93
N TRP A 189 -1.10 -2.44 4.11
CA TRP A 189 -0.54 -3.67 3.54
C TRP A 189 -1.04 -4.94 4.23
N GLY A 190 -1.37 -4.91 5.53
CA GLY A 190 -1.99 -6.03 6.23
C GLY A 190 -3.31 -6.43 5.57
N ARG A 191 -4.22 -5.46 5.41
CA ARG A 191 -5.49 -5.64 4.71
C ARG A 191 -5.32 -6.00 3.25
N ALA A 192 -4.41 -5.36 2.51
CA ALA A 192 -4.17 -5.68 1.11
C ALA A 192 -3.63 -7.11 0.93
N LEU A 193 -2.74 -7.58 1.80
CA LEU A 193 -2.26 -8.96 1.81
C LEU A 193 -3.38 -9.94 2.16
N LYS A 194 -4.18 -9.65 3.19
CA LYS A 194 -5.27 -10.51 3.67
C LYS A 194 -6.42 -10.63 2.66
N THR A 195 -6.84 -9.52 2.07
CA THR A 195 -8.08 -9.42 1.29
C THR A 195 -7.86 -9.33 -0.22
N GLY A 196 -6.65 -8.93 -0.63
CA GLY A 196 -6.33 -8.60 -2.02
C GLY A 196 -7.02 -7.33 -2.53
N GLN A 197 -7.70 -6.56 -1.69
CA GLN A 197 -8.40 -5.34 -2.09
C GLN A 197 -7.50 -4.11 -1.98
N PRO A 198 -7.69 -3.07 -2.82
CA PRO A 198 -7.09 -1.76 -2.62
C PRO A 198 -7.37 -1.23 -1.21
N SER A 199 -6.32 -0.78 -0.55
CA SER A 199 -6.31 -0.42 0.87
C SER A 199 -5.53 0.87 1.05
N LEU A 200 -6.25 1.96 1.30
CA LEU A 200 -5.69 3.28 1.59
C LEU A 200 -5.61 3.45 3.10
N SER A 201 -4.48 3.94 3.61
CA SER A 201 -4.35 4.35 5.00
C SER A 201 -3.86 5.78 5.13
N ILE A 202 -4.17 6.37 6.29
CA ILE A 202 -3.42 7.49 6.85
C ILE A 202 -2.32 6.83 7.69
N PRO A 203 -1.03 7.01 7.34
CA PRO A 203 0.06 6.44 8.11
C PRO A 203 -0.02 6.85 9.59
N CYS A 204 0.46 6.03 10.51
CA CYS A 204 0.38 6.30 11.96
C CYS A 204 1.64 7.00 12.48
N PHE A 205 1.75 7.09 13.80
CA PHE A 205 2.95 7.58 14.49
C PHE A 205 4.19 6.74 14.16
N ALA A 206 4.10 5.40 14.20
CA ALA A 206 5.25 4.52 13.98
C ALA A 206 5.78 4.62 12.53
N GLU A 207 4.87 4.66 11.55
CA GLU A 207 5.24 4.87 10.14
C GLU A 207 5.99 6.18 9.92
N ARG A 208 5.58 7.27 10.58
CA ARG A 208 6.30 8.56 10.54
C ARG A 208 7.64 8.48 11.25
N ARG A 209 7.61 8.07 12.52
CA ARG A 209 8.77 8.11 13.41
C ARG A 209 9.89 7.18 12.97
N TYR A 210 9.55 6.01 12.44
CA TYR A 210 10.49 4.94 12.13
C TYR A 210 10.61 4.67 10.62
N GLY A 211 9.50 4.72 9.87
CA GLY A 211 9.48 4.55 8.41
C GLY A 211 9.82 5.81 7.61
N GLY A 212 9.93 6.96 8.28
CA GLY A 212 10.27 8.25 7.67
C GLY A 212 9.15 8.83 6.81
N VAL A 213 7.90 8.40 7.04
CA VAL A 213 6.72 8.92 6.34
C VAL A 213 6.51 10.39 6.66
N LEU A 214 6.23 11.19 5.62
CA LEU A 214 6.00 12.63 5.75
C LEU A 214 4.53 12.93 6.06
N ASP A 215 4.26 14.08 6.68
CA ASP A 215 2.91 14.45 7.11
C ASP A 215 1.91 14.60 5.97
N ASP A 216 2.39 14.91 4.77
CA ASP A 216 1.60 15.04 3.55
C ASP A 216 1.51 13.73 2.76
N GLU A 217 1.98 12.60 3.29
CA GLU A 217 1.92 11.29 2.64
C GLU A 217 0.76 10.45 3.17
N MET A 218 0.02 9.88 2.22
CA MET A 218 -0.85 8.74 2.41
C MET A 218 -0.17 7.50 1.83
N LEU A 219 -0.64 6.31 2.26
CA LEU A 219 -0.16 5.03 1.72
C LEU A 219 -1.30 4.29 1.04
N MET A 220 -1.03 3.78 -0.16
CA MET A 220 -1.94 2.91 -0.89
C MET A 220 -1.28 1.55 -1.12
N ALA A 221 -1.95 0.47 -0.73
CA ALA A 221 -1.53 -0.92 -0.95
C ALA A 221 -2.61 -1.69 -1.74
N LEU A 222 -2.21 -2.43 -2.79
CA LEU A 222 -3.14 -3.06 -3.75
C LEU A 222 -2.45 -4.20 -4.54
N LYS A 223 -3.20 -4.91 -5.40
CA LYS A 223 -2.57 -5.82 -6.36
C LYS A 223 -1.87 -5.04 -7.47
N PRO A 224 -0.75 -5.52 -8.04
CA PRO A 224 -0.11 -4.85 -9.18
C PRO A 224 -1.06 -4.64 -10.38
N ALA A 225 -2.02 -5.55 -10.58
CA ALA A 225 -3.05 -5.43 -11.61
C ALA A 225 -3.92 -4.16 -11.44
N ASP A 226 -4.20 -3.76 -10.20
CA ASP A 226 -4.99 -2.57 -9.91
C ASP A 226 -4.23 -1.28 -10.27
N ILE A 227 -2.89 -1.29 -10.29
CA ILE A 227 -2.09 -0.15 -10.80
C ILE A 227 -2.36 0.04 -12.29
N ALA A 228 -2.32 -1.04 -13.07
CA ALA A 228 -2.60 -0.98 -14.50
C ALA A 228 -4.02 -0.48 -14.77
N LYS A 229 -5.01 -0.97 -13.99
CA LYS A 229 -6.39 -0.49 -14.05
C LYS A 229 -6.47 1.02 -13.76
N ALA A 230 -5.83 1.48 -12.69
CA ALA A 230 -5.86 2.88 -12.30
C ALA A 230 -5.20 3.79 -13.34
N LEU A 231 -4.05 3.38 -13.90
CA LEU A 231 -3.36 4.12 -14.96
C LEU A 231 -4.25 4.29 -16.19
N ALA A 232 -4.89 3.21 -16.66
CA ALA A 232 -5.83 3.28 -17.78
C ALA A 232 -7.00 4.23 -17.49
N GLY A 233 -7.57 4.16 -16.28
CA GLY A 233 -8.64 5.06 -15.85
C GLY A 233 -8.21 6.53 -15.76
N MET A 234 -7.04 6.80 -15.19
CA MET A 234 -6.46 8.16 -15.13
C MET A 234 -6.17 8.72 -16.53
N GLN A 235 -5.67 7.91 -17.46
CA GLN A 235 -5.49 8.32 -18.85
C GLN A 235 -6.83 8.67 -19.52
N ALA A 236 -7.89 7.93 -19.22
CA ALA A 236 -9.21 8.20 -19.76
C ALA A 236 -9.82 9.49 -19.16
N LEU A 237 -9.72 9.68 -17.84
CA LEU A 237 -10.12 10.92 -17.16
C LEU A 237 -9.38 12.15 -17.73
N ALA A 238 -8.09 12.02 -18.04
CA ALA A 238 -7.29 13.10 -18.60
C ALA A 238 -7.78 13.59 -19.97
N LYS A 239 -8.43 12.72 -20.77
CA LYS A 239 -9.08 13.09 -22.04
C LYS A 239 -10.29 14.00 -21.82
N SER A 240 -10.96 13.88 -20.69
CA SER A 240 -12.05 14.76 -20.24
C SER A 240 -11.55 16.02 -19.52
N GLY A 241 -10.23 16.26 -19.48
CA GLY A 241 -9.64 17.42 -18.80
C GLY A 241 -9.43 17.24 -17.29
N LEU A 242 -9.87 16.10 -16.71
CA LEU A 242 -9.64 15.77 -15.31
C LEU A 242 -8.22 15.21 -15.18
N ARG A 243 -7.27 16.04 -14.73
CA ARG A 243 -5.83 15.73 -14.72
C ARG A 243 -5.22 15.98 -13.34
N TYR A 244 -4.11 15.30 -13.08
CA TYR A 244 -3.26 15.56 -11.92
C TYR A 244 -1.92 16.18 -12.37
N PRO A 245 -1.38 17.20 -11.65
CA PRO A 245 -1.98 17.89 -10.51
C PRO A 245 -3.27 18.65 -10.89
N VAL A 246 -4.21 18.71 -9.96
CA VAL A 246 -5.48 19.40 -10.16
C VAL A 246 -5.21 20.90 -10.22
N ALA A 247 -5.49 21.53 -11.36
CA ALA A 247 -5.40 22.98 -11.49
C ALA A 247 -6.52 23.63 -10.67
N THR A 248 -6.16 24.57 -9.79
CA THR A 248 -7.15 25.30 -9.01
C THR A 248 -7.97 26.19 -9.93
N TYR A 249 -9.30 26.14 -9.78
CA TYR A 249 -10.13 27.22 -10.29
C TYR A 249 -9.93 28.43 -9.35
N GLY A 250 -9.63 29.60 -9.92
CA GLY A 250 -9.33 30.79 -9.11
C GLY A 250 -10.48 31.07 -8.15
N ILE A 251 -10.20 31.16 -6.84
CA ILE A 251 -11.25 31.27 -5.80
C ILE A 251 -12.07 32.56 -5.88
N GLN A 252 -11.66 33.53 -6.70
CA GLN A 252 -12.37 34.78 -6.99
C GLN A 252 -13.12 34.77 -8.33
N GLN A 253 -13.07 33.67 -9.09
CA GLN A 253 -13.67 33.58 -10.42
C GLN A 253 -15.18 33.26 -10.33
N ASP A 254 -15.94 33.78 -11.29
CA ASP A 254 -17.36 33.45 -11.46
C ASP A 254 -17.52 31.98 -11.86
N VAL A 255 -18.00 31.15 -10.93
CA VAL A 255 -18.13 29.69 -11.09
C VAL A 255 -18.94 29.27 -12.33
N ARG A 256 -19.83 30.13 -12.84
CA ARG A 256 -20.62 29.84 -14.06
C ARG A 256 -19.73 29.69 -15.28
N ALA A 257 -18.62 30.43 -15.36
CA ALA A 257 -17.67 30.32 -16.47
C ALA A 257 -16.94 28.97 -16.48
N GLY A 258 -16.70 28.36 -15.31
CA GLY A 258 -16.07 27.04 -15.18
C GLY A 258 -17.05 25.86 -15.27
N MET A 259 -18.22 25.96 -14.62
CA MET A 259 -19.20 24.86 -14.57
C MET A 259 -20.14 24.82 -15.77
N GLY A 260 -20.39 25.95 -16.43
CA GLY A 260 -21.35 26.05 -17.54
C GLY A 260 -21.03 25.09 -18.70
N VAL A 261 -19.75 24.80 -18.96
CA VAL A 261 -19.34 23.86 -20.01
C VAL A 261 -19.73 22.41 -19.67
N SER A 262 -19.68 22.02 -18.40
CA SER A 262 -19.96 20.63 -17.96
C SER A 262 -21.44 20.37 -17.67
N TYR A 263 -22.22 21.41 -17.38
CA TYR A 263 -23.62 21.31 -16.98
C TYR A 263 -24.61 22.05 -17.90
N ALA A 264 -24.17 22.57 -19.05
CA ALA A 264 -25.06 23.19 -20.03
C ALA A 264 -26.19 22.22 -20.44
N GLY A 265 -27.43 22.68 -20.30
CA GLY A 265 -28.63 21.91 -20.69
C GLY A 265 -29.12 20.88 -19.66
N LYS A 266 -28.43 20.73 -18.52
CA LYS A 266 -28.94 19.97 -17.37
C LYS A 266 -29.55 20.99 -16.40
N ALA A 267 -30.86 21.18 -16.48
CA ALA A 267 -31.58 21.87 -15.41
C ALA A 267 -31.32 21.12 -14.08
N PRO A 268 -31.19 21.83 -12.95
CA PRO A 268 -31.07 21.17 -11.64
C PRO A 268 -32.22 20.20 -11.39
#